data_AF-A0A256XPR3-F1
#
_entry.id   AF-A0A256XPR3-F1
#
_cell.length_a   1.000
_cell.length_b   1.000
_cell.length_c   1.000
_cell.angle_alpha   90.00
_cell.angle_beta   90.00
_cell.angle_gamma   90.00
#
_symmetry.space_group_name_H-M   'P 1'
#
loop_
_entity.id
_entity.type
_entity.pdbx_description
1 polymer ?
#
loop_
_entity_poly.entity_id
_entity_poly.type
_entity_poly.pdbx_seq_one_letter_code
_entity_poly.pdbx_strand_id
1 'polypeptide(L)'
;MKIKNRNEVLSDIIKDAKHHPKNWKAVFGKDTSQLSSDYYLFHPHVGLYFLKEYEKNPYVRKGVGGKIARHVDDDLEKSIIKSSSDFGIIQGDIHKIASNISKGIHPNNIIDAAIKGKDMGLRIPLRGKISHENESYNSIKEQLKSSRKKVDFAFEKMAKKEGLYQSYE
;
A
#
# COMPACT_ATOMS: atom_id res chain seq x y z
N MET A 1 25.65 -16.30 -4.99
CA MET A 1 25.20 -15.32 -6.01
C MET A 1 25.33 -13.92 -5.39
N LYS A 2 26.20 -13.06 -5.93
CA LYS A 2 26.42 -11.70 -5.39
C LYS A 2 25.52 -10.71 -6.14
N ILE A 3 24.51 -10.18 -5.46
CA ILE A 3 23.63 -9.17 -6.02
C ILE A 3 24.37 -7.83 -5.96
N LYS A 4 24.49 -7.16 -7.11
CA LYS A 4 25.16 -5.86 -7.26
C LYS A 4 24.20 -4.88 -7.92
N ASN A 5 24.47 -3.58 -7.75
CA ASN A 5 23.69 -2.57 -8.47
C ASN A 5 24.04 -2.57 -9.97
N ARG A 6 23.17 -1.97 -10.80
CA ARG A 6 23.33 -1.95 -12.26
C ARG A 6 24.72 -1.44 -12.70
N ASN A 7 25.17 -0.33 -12.12
CA ASN A 7 26.42 0.31 -12.54
C ASN A 7 27.65 -0.54 -12.17
N GLU A 8 27.60 -1.23 -11.03
CA GLU A 8 28.63 -2.17 -10.62
C GLU A 8 28.70 -3.37 -11.57
N VAL A 9 27.55 -3.99 -11.89
CA VAL A 9 27.49 -5.12 -12.84
C VAL A 9 28.04 -4.70 -14.21
N LEU A 10 27.62 -3.55 -14.73
CA LEU A 10 28.13 -3.05 -16.01
C LEU A 10 29.63 -2.74 -15.96
N SER A 11 30.12 -2.19 -14.85
CA SER A 11 31.55 -1.93 -14.68
C SER A 11 32.38 -3.21 -14.67
N ASP A 12 31.87 -4.27 -14.05
CA ASP A 12 32.52 -5.58 -14.05
C ASP A 12 32.54 -6.19 -15.46
N ILE A 13 31.39 -6.17 -16.16
CA ILE A 13 31.30 -6.63 -17.55
C ILE A 13 32.32 -5.88 -18.43
N ILE A 14 32.43 -4.55 -18.29
CA ILE A 14 33.38 -3.74 -19.06
C ILE A 14 34.83 -4.12 -18.73
N LYS A 15 35.16 -4.37 -17.46
CA LYS A 15 36.50 -4.79 -17.06
C LYS A 15 36.85 -6.16 -17.63
N ASP A 16 35.94 -7.12 -17.51
CA ASP A 16 36.17 -8.47 -18.03
C ASP A 16 36.23 -8.50 -19.55
N ALA A 17 35.40 -7.69 -20.23
CA ALA A 17 35.44 -7.54 -21.67
C ALA A 17 36.76 -6.94 -22.20
N LYS A 18 37.45 -6.12 -21.39
CA LYS A 18 38.82 -5.66 -21.74
C LYS A 18 39.83 -6.80 -21.76
N HIS A 19 39.72 -7.74 -20.83
CA HIS A 19 40.61 -8.91 -20.76
C HIS A 19 40.20 -10.03 -21.74
N HIS A 20 38.90 -10.15 -22.02
CA HIS A 20 38.31 -11.17 -22.87
C HIS A 20 37.35 -10.54 -23.90
N PRO A 21 37.85 -9.96 -25.01
CA PRO A 21 37.03 -9.13 -25.90
C PRO A 21 36.16 -9.91 -26.90
N LYS A 22 36.43 -11.19 -27.16
CA LYS A 22 35.74 -12.01 -28.17
C LYS A 22 34.82 -13.03 -27.51
N ASN A 23 33.95 -13.71 -28.27
CA ASN A 23 33.13 -14.85 -27.81
C ASN A 23 32.07 -14.55 -26.75
N TRP A 24 31.69 -13.29 -26.56
CA TRP A 24 30.52 -12.93 -25.77
C TRP A 24 29.24 -13.35 -26.51
N LYS A 25 28.32 -13.96 -25.76
CA LYS A 25 26.98 -14.31 -26.23
C LYS A 25 25.96 -13.59 -25.36
N ALA A 26 24.90 -13.07 -25.98
CA ALA A 26 23.84 -12.36 -25.28
C ALA A 26 22.48 -12.97 -25.61
N VAL A 27 21.62 -13.08 -24.59
CA VAL A 27 20.21 -13.46 -24.73
C VAL A 27 19.37 -12.42 -24.00
N PHE A 28 18.30 -11.99 -24.67
CA PHE A 28 17.38 -10.98 -24.18
C PHE A 28 16.00 -11.62 -23.99
N GLY A 29 15.41 -11.44 -22.82
CA GLY A 29 14.08 -11.92 -22.49
C GLY A 29 13.23 -10.80 -21.91
N LYS A 30 11.91 -10.99 -21.95
CA LYS A 30 10.96 -10.20 -21.16
C LYS A 30 10.20 -11.14 -20.24
N ASP A 31 9.85 -10.64 -19.06
CA ASP A 31 8.90 -11.32 -18.19
C ASP A 31 7.52 -11.44 -18.87
N THR A 32 6.72 -12.44 -18.50
CA THR A 32 5.35 -12.65 -19.01
C THR A 32 4.45 -11.43 -18.81
N SER A 33 4.72 -10.64 -17.77
CA SER A 33 4.01 -9.39 -17.49
C SER A 33 4.52 -8.18 -18.28
N GLN A 34 5.62 -8.33 -19.04
CA GLN A 34 6.36 -7.29 -19.76
C GLN A 34 6.89 -6.14 -18.87
N LEU A 35 6.90 -6.30 -17.54
CA LEU A 35 7.36 -5.26 -16.60
C LEU A 35 8.89 -5.23 -16.42
N SER A 36 9.58 -6.29 -16.84
CA SER A 36 11.04 -6.38 -16.76
C SER A 36 11.65 -6.95 -18.03
N SER A 37 12.87 -6.48 -18.31
CA SER A 37 13.75 -6.98 -19.35
C SER A 37 14.92 -7.71 -18.70
N ASP A 38 15.13 -8.95 -19.14
CA ASP A 38 16.16 -9.85 -18.65
C ASP A 38 17.29 -9.95 -19.67
N TYR A 39 18.51 -9.71 -19.22
CA TYR A 39 19.72 -9.69 -20.02
C TYR A 39 20.69 -10.74 -19.47
N TYR A 40 20.98 -11.75 -20.30
CA TYR A 40 21.98 -12.77 -19.99
C TYR A 40 23.20 -12.55 -20.89
N LEU A 41 24.36 -12.25 -20.30
CA LEU A 41 25.63 -12.13 -21.01
C LEU A 41 26.56 -13.25 -20.57
N PHE A 42 27.00 -14.07 -21.52
CA PHE A 42 27.86 -15.22 -21.27
C PHE A 42 29.17 -15.11 -22.04
N HIS A 43 30.27 -15.47 -21.38
CA HIS A 43 31.56 -15.70 -22.02
C HIS A 43 32.23 -16.97 -21.45
N PRO A 44 32.78 -17.87 -22.28
CA PRO A 44 33.30 -19.17 -21.83
C PRO A 44 34.34 -19.12 -20.70
N HIS A 45 35.18 -18.07 -20.66
CA HIS A 45 36.24 -17.92 -19.66
C HIS A 45 35.91 -16.96 -18.51
N VAL A 46 34.79 -16.24 -18.57
CA VAL A 46 34.38 -15.25 -17.54
C VAL A 46 33.17 -15.78 -16.75
N GLY A 47 32.24 -16.45 -17.43
CA GLY A 47 31.01 -16.97 -16.84
C GLY A 47 29.78 -16.22 -17.34
N LEU A 48 28.73 -16.21 -16.52
CA LEU A 48 27.42 -15.67 -16.84
C LEU A 48 27.12 -14.44 -15.97
N TYR A 49 26.79 -13.34 -16.63
CA TYR A 49 26.16 -12.17 -16.05
C TYR A 49 24.66 -12.20 -16.30
N PHE A 50 23.89 -11.93 -15.25
CA PHE A 50 22.45 -11.73 -15.34
C PHE A 50 22.11 -10.32 -14.85
N LEU A 51 21.43 -9.56 -15.69
CA LEU A 51 20.93 -8.23 -15.38
C LEU A 51 19.41 -8.23 -15.62
N LYS A 52 18.65 -7.91 -14.57
CA LYS A 52 17.20 -7.69 -14.65
C LYS A 52 16.92 -6.20 -14.53
N GLU A 53 16.40 -5.60 -15.59
CA GLU A 53 15.97 -4.19 -15.60
C GLU A 53 14.44 -4.12 -15.55
N TYR A 54 13.90 -3.21 -14.73
CA TYR A 54 12.46 -2.97 -14.64
C TYR A 54 12.12 -1.67 -15.38
N GLU A 55 11.12 -1.69 -16.27
CA GLU A 55 10.70 -0.49 -17.03
C GLU A 55 10.17 0.62 -16.10
N LYS A 56 9.59 0.23 -14.96
CA LYS A 56 9.32 1.11 -13.81
C LYS A 56 9.65 0.35 -12.52
N ASN A 57 10.57 0.87 -11.71
CA ASN A 57 10.75 0.36 -10.36
C ASN A 57 9.65 0.93 -9.45
N PRO A 58 8.72 0.11 -8.92
CA PRO A 58 7.59 0.59 -8.11
C PRO A 58 8.03 1.23 -6.78
N TYR A 59 9.29 1.04 -6.37
CA TYR A 59 9.87 1.62 -5.18
C TYR A 59 10.69 2.90 -5.44
N VAL A 60 11.00 3.21 -6.71
CA VAL A 60 11.75 4.42 -7.09
C VAL A 60 10.78 5.54 -7.41
N ARG A 61 10.83 6.59 -6.57
CA ARG A 61 10.01 7.79 -6.71
C ARG A 61 10.60 8.72 -7.77
N LYS A 62 9.91 8.89 -8.89
CA LYS A 62 10.15 10.00 -9.82
C LYS A 62 8.80 10.66 -10.18
N GLY A 63 8.78 11.99 -10.16
CA GLY A 63 7.63 12.81 -10.59
C GLY A 63 6.69 13.29 -9.48
N VAL A 64 5.87 14.29 -9.83
CA VAL A 64 4.89 14.97 -8.96
C VAL A 64 3.83 13.99 -8.44
N GLY A 65 3.39 13.02 -9.25
CA GLY A 65 2.38 12.03 -8.86
C GLY A 65 2.79 11.15 -7.67
N GLY A 66 4.06 10.74 -7.58
CA GLY A 66 4.55 9.95 -6.45
C GLY A 66 4.72 10.76 -5.15
N LYS A 67 4.80 12.09 -5.24
CA LYS A 67 4.79 12.97 -4.06
C LYS A 67 3.36 13.24 -3.59
N ILE A 68 2.41 13.41 -4.52
CA ILE A 68 1.01 13.72 -4.19
C ILE A 68 0.26 12.49 -3.67
N ALA A 69 0.42 11.31 -4.30
CA ALA A 69 -0.36 10.12 -3.96
C ALA A 69 -0.25 9.72 -2.48
N ARG A 70 0.96 9.68 -1.91
CA ARG A 70 1.12 9.35 -0.48
C ARG A 70 0.62 10.43 0.47
N HIS A 71 0.70 11.72 0.12
CA HIS A 71 0.13 12.75 0.98
C HIS A 71 -1.39 12.63 1.03
N VAL A 72 -2.01 12.31 -0.10
CA VAL A 72 -3.45 12.04 -0.18
C VAL A 72 -3.81 10.78 0.62
N ASP A 73 -3.05 9.69 0.49
CA ASP A 73 -3.28 8.47 1.26
C ASP A 73 -3.10 8.68 2.77
N ASP A 74 -2.03 9.37 3.20
CA ASP A 74 -1.75 9.65 4.62
C ASP A 74 -2.84 10.57 5.24
N ASP A 75 -3.35 11.53 4.48
CA ASP A 75 -4.43 12.43 4.93
C ASP A 75 -5.81 11.74 4.92
N LEU A 76 -6.05 10.83 3.97
CA LEU A 76 -7.22 9.98 3.95
C LEU A 76 -7.20 8.97 5.11
N GLU A 77 -6.06 8.34 5.39
CA GLU A 77 -5.90 7.39 6.49
C GLU A 77 -6.25 8.04 7.84
N LYS A 78 -5.72 9.25 8.10
CA LYS A 78 -6.07 10.02 9.31
C LYS A 78 -7.57 10.31 9.41
N SER A 79 -8.21 10.60 8.28
CA SER A 79 -9.65 10.92 8.23
C SER A 79 -10.51 9.67 8.44
N ILE A 80 -10.09 8.53 7.91
CA ILE A 80 -10.71 7.21 8.12
C ILE A 80 -10.59 6.78 9.59
N ILE A 81 -9.41 6.95 10.19
CA ILE A 81 -9.20 6.64 11.62
C ILE A 81 -10.08 7.51 12.51
N LYS A 82 -10.25 8.80 12.19
CA LYS A 82 -11.10 9.72 12.97
C LYS A 82 -12.58 9.34 12.97
N SER A 83 -13.05 8.72 11.89
CA SER A 83 -14.44 8.23 11.75
C SER A 83 -14.59 6.76 12.17
N SER A 84 -13.56 6.16 12.76
CA SER A 84 -13.60 4.75 13.16
C SER A 84 -14.29 4.53 14.51
N SER A 85 -15.15 3.53 14.55
CA SER A 85 -15.84 3.06 15.76
C SER A 85 -15.10 1.87 16.37
N ASP A 86 -15.33 1.62 17.67
CA ASP A 86 -14.79 0.45 18.34
C ASP A 86 -15.48 -0.83 17.85
N PHE A 87 -14.68 -1.83 17.53
CA PHE A 87 -15.13 -3.16 17.15
C PHE A 87 -14.56 -4.19 18.11
N GLY A 88 -15.36 -5.20 18.44
CA GLY A 88 -14.89 -6.36 19.16
C GLY A 88 -15.78 -7.57 18.96
N ILE A 89 -15.15 -8.76 19.00
CA ILE A 89 -15.88 -10.03 19.03
C ILE A 89 -16.14 -10.37 20.48
N ILE A 90 -17.41 -10.52 20.86
CA ILE A 90 -17.81 -10.89 22.22
C ILE A 90 -18.02 -12.40 22.26
N GLN A 91 -17.34 -13.08 23.18
CA GLN A 91 -17.53 -14.50 23.47
C GLN A 91 -18.14 -14.61 24.87
N GLY A 92 -19.32 -15.24 24.95
CA GLY A 92 -20.04 -15.45 26.20
C GLY A 92 -20.18 -16.92 26.54
N ASP A 93 -19.95 -17.25 27.81
CA ASP A 93 -20.30 -18.53 28.42
C ASP A 93 -21.49 -18.29 29.36
N ILE A 94 -22.69 -18.69 28.89
CA ILE A 94 -23.96 -18.45 29.58
C ILE A 94 -23.97 -19.10 30.97
N HIS A 95 -23.36 -20.28 31.12
CA HIS A 95 -23.31 -20.99 32.40
C HIS A 95 -22.46 -20.24 33.42
N LYS A 96 -21.30 -19.74 32.98
CA LYS A 96 -20.41 -18.96 33.84
C LYS A 96 -21.00 -17.59 34.20
N ILE A 97 -21.69 -16.93 33.26
CA ILE A 97 -22.43 -15.69 33.51
C ILE A 97 -23.52 -15.92 34.55
N ALA A 98 -24.37 -16.95 34.36
CA ALA A 98 -25.46 -17.27 35.28
C ALA A 98 -24.94 -17.64 36.69
N SER A 99 -23.84 -18.40 36.77
CA SER A 99 -23.20 -18.74 38.05
C SER A 99 -22.64 -17.51 38.77
N ASN A 100 -22.14 -16.51 38.04
CA ASN A 100 -21.63 -15.28 38.64
C ASN A 100 -22.77 -14.36 39.11
N ILE A 101 -23.86 -14.29 38.35
CA ILE A 101 -25.06 -13.55 38.76
C ILE A 101 -25.68 -14.17 40.01
N SER A 102 -25.79 -15.50 40.08
CA SER A 102 -26.33 -16.17 41.27
C SER A 102 -25.45 -16.01 42.52
N LYS A 103 -24.15 -15.74 42.34
CA LYS A 103 -23.21 -15.36 43.41
C LYS A 103 -23.32 -13.88 43.84
N GLY A 104 -24.27 -13.13 43.28
CA GLY A 104 -24.51 -11.71 43.59
C GLY A 104 -23.65 -10.73 42.79
N ILE A 105 -22.95 -11.18 41.75
CA ILE A 105 -22.19 -10.27 40.87
C ILE A 105 -23.17 -9.57 39.92
N HIS A 106 -23.24 -8.24 40.01
CA HIS A 106 -24.09 -7.45 39.13
C HIS A 106 -23.64 -7.56 37.65
N PRO A 107 -24.55 -7.66 36.67
CA PRO A 107 -24.21 -7.80 35.25
C PRO A 107 -23.23 -6.74 34.71
N ASN A 108 -23.36 -5.48 35.14
CA ASN A 108 -22.43 -4.41 34.75
C ASN A 108 -20.97 -4.73 35.14
N ASN A 109 -20.74 -5.38 36.28
CA ASN A 109 -19.39 -5.75 36.71
C ASN A 109 -18.78 -6.85 35.81
N ILE A 110 -19.63 -7.72 35.24
CA ILE A 110 -19.20 -8.74 34.27
C ILE A 110 -18.79 -8.09 32.96
N ILE A 111 -19.54 -7.08 32.49
CA ILE A 111 -19.21 -6.30 31.30
C ILE A 111 -17.92 -5.50 31.50
N ASP A 112 -17.79 -4.80 32.63
CA ASP A 112 -16.59 -4.04 32.98
C ASP A 112 -15.35 -4.95 33.10
N ALA A 113 -15.51 -6.14 33.68
CA ALA A 113 -14.46 -7.14 33.74
C ALA A 113 -14.04 -7.57 32.32
N ALA A 114 -15.00 -7.83 31.43
CA ALA A 114 -14.72 -8.17 30.04
C ALA A 114 -13.99 -7.04 29.30
N ILE A 115 -14.36 -5.77 29.51
CA ILE A 115 -13.67 -4.59 28.97
C ILE A 115 -12.25 -4.49 29.52
N LYS A 116 -12.02 -4.82 30.79
CA LYS A 116 -10.69 -4.86 31.42
C LYS A 116 -9.87 -6.13 31.09
N GLY A 117 -10.40 -7.03 30.26
CA GLY A 117 -9.71 -8.25 29.83
C GLY A 117 -9.80 -9.43 30.81
N LYS A 118 -10.65 -9.34 31.84
CA LYS A 118 -10.92 -10.42 32.79
C LYS A 118 -12.12 -11.24 32.33
N ASP A 119 -12.00 -12.57 32.43
CA ASP A 119 -13.08 -13.49 32.05
C ASP A 119 -14.00 -13.82 33.25
N MET A 120 -15.14 -13.15 33.29
CA MET A 120 -16.24 -13.46 34.22
C MET A 120 -17.43 -14.16 33.53
N GLY A 121 -17.17 -14.89 32.45
CA GLY A 121 -18.19 -15.47 31.58
C GLY A 121 -18.45 -14.64 30.33
N LEU A 122 -17.87 -13.45 30.24
CA LEU A 122 -17.86 -12.63 29.03
C LEU A 122 -16.41 -12.24 28.70
N ARG A 123 -16.01 -12.42 27.44
CA ARG A 123 -14.66 -12.11 26.94
C ARG A 123 -14.74 -11.33 25.64
N ILE A 124 -13.75 -10.48 25.40
CA ILE A 124 -13.59 -9.74 24.14
C ILE A 124 -12.18 -10.04 23.59
N PRO A 125 -11.95 -11.24 23.01
CA PRO A 125 -10.62 -11.68 22.59
C PRO A 125 -10.03 -10.87 21.44
N LEU A 126 -10.88 -10.32 20.56
CA LEU A 126 -10.47 -9.48 19.46
C LEU A 126 -11.06 -8.09 19.64
N ARG A 127 -10.22 -7.06 19.54
CA ARG A 127 -10.62 -5.65 19.54
C ARG A 127 -9.93 -4.93 18.40
N GLY A 128 -10.61 -3.97 17.82
CA GLY A 128 -10.07 -3.15 16.74
C GLY A 128 -10.90 -1.91 16.53
N LYS A 129 -10.52 -1.17 15.49
CA LYS A 129 -11.28 -0.05 14.95
C LYS A 129 -11.91 -0.50 13.64
N ILE A 130 -13.18 -0.18 13.44
CA ILE A 130 -13.88 -0.40 12.17
C ILE A 130 -14.31 0.94 11.61
N SER A 131 -14.16 1.10 10.30
CA SER A 131 -14.65 2.26 9.56
C SER A 131 -15.90 1.84 8.81
N HIS A 132 -17.00 2.58 8.93
CA HIS A 132 -18.18 2.36 8.11
C HIS A 132 -17.99 3.06 6.76
N GLU A 133 -17.98 2.30 5.65
CA GLU A 133 -17.71 2.81 4.31
C GLU A 133 -18.53 4.06 3.97
N ASN A 134 -19.85 4.04 4.24
CA ASN A 134 -20.74 5.15 3.92
C ASN A 134 -20.52 6.38 4.81
N GLU A 135 -20.27 6.21 6.09
CA GLU A 135 -20.07 7.34 7.01
C GLU A 135 -18.69 7.97 6.84
N SER A 136 -17.65 7.15 6.71
CA SER A 136 -16.29 7.60 6.43
C SER A 136 -16.22 8.31 5.08
N TYR A 137 -16.84 7.77 4.02
CA TYR A 137 -16.88 8.41 2.71
C TYR A 137 -17.63 9.75 2.74
N ASN A 138 -18.82 9.80 3.37
CA ASN A 138 -19.59 11.04 3.45
C ASN A 138 -18.88 12.12 4.28
N SER A 139 -18.22 11.74 5.38
CA SER A 139 -17.42 12.64 6.20
C SER A 139 -16.26 13.25 5.41
N ILE A 140 -15.49 12.42 4.71
CA ILE A 140 -14.38 12.85 3.86
C ILE A 140 -14.87 13.74 2.72
N LYS A 141 -15.98 13.35 2.07
CA LYS A 141 -16.60 14.10 0.97
C LYS A 141 -17.04 15.50 1.40
N GLU A 142 -17.63 15.65 2.59
CA GLU A 142 -18.03 16.96 3.10
C GLU A 142 -16.82 17.79 3.54
N GLN A 143 -15.81 17.20 4.20
CA GLN A 143 -14.58 17.89 4.57
C GLN A 143 -13.83 18.44 3.35
N LEU A 144 -13.74 17.65 2.27
CA LEU A 144 -12.99 18.00 1.07
C LEU A 144 -13.82 18.79 0.04
N LYS A 145 -15.11 19.04 0.30
CA LYS A 145 -16.04 19.68 -0.65
C LYS A 145 -15.57 21.05 -1.13
N SER A 146 -15.03 21.86 -0.23
CA SER A 146 -14.55 23.22 -0.54
C SER A 146 -13.27 23.18 -1.37
N SER A 147 -12.31 22.33 -1.01
CA SER A 147 -11.08 22.10 -1.76
C SER A 147 -11.35 21.53 -3.14
N ARG A 148 -12.26 20.55 -3.24
CA ARG A 148 -12.68 19.96 -4.53
C ARG A 148 -13.26 21.02 -5.46
N LYS A 149 -14.18 21.86 -4.97
CA LYS A 149 -14.74 22.97 -5.76
C LYS A 149 -13.68 23.91 -6.32
N LYS A 150 -12.62 24.21 -5.56
CA LYS A 150 -11.52 25.07 -6.02
C LYS A 150 -10.70 24.39 -7.12
N VAL A 151 -10.41 23.10 -6.97
CA VAL A 151 -9.68 22.30 -7.97
C VAL A 151 -10.52 22.15 -9.24
N ASP A 152 -11.80 21.78 -9.11
CA ASP A 152 -12.74 21.65 -10.23
C ASP A 152 -12.85 22.97 -11.01
N PHE A 153 -12.95 24.10 -10.30
CA PHE A 153 -12.98 25.42 -10.93
C PHE A 153 -11.69 25.75 -11.69
N ALA A 154 -10.53 25.46 -11.09
CA ALA A 154 -9.24 25.67 -11.74
C ALA A 154 -9.07 24.78 -12.98
N PHE A 155 -9.51 23.51 -12.88
CA PHE A 155 -9.49 22.55 -13.97
C PHE A 155 -10.41 23.00 -15.12
N GLU A 156 -11.66 23.37 -14.83
CA GLU A 156 -12.60 23.89 -15.83
C GLU A 156 -12.06 25.12 -16.56
N LYS A 157 -11.41 26.03 -15.83
CA LYS A 157 -10.76 27.20 -16.42
C LYS A 157 -9.61 26.81 -17.36
N MET A 158 -8.82 25.81 -17.00
CA MET A 158 -7.76 25.27 -17.85
C MET A 158 -8.34 24.55 -19.07
N ALA A 159 -9.31 23.66 -18.89
CA ALA A 159 -9.96 22.90 -19.96
C ALA A 159 -10.58 23.82 -21.02
N LYS A 160 -11.25 24.90 -20.60
CA LYS A 160 -11.79 25.91 -21.52
C LYS A 160 -10.71 26.68 -22.27
N LYS A 161 -9.60 27.03 -21.60
CA LYS A 161 -8.49 27.75 -22.21
C LYS A 161 -7.76 26.90 -23.27
N GLU A 162 -7.59 25.61 -23.00
CA GLU A 162 -6.95 24.65 -23.91
C GLU A 162 -7.89 24.15 -25.02
N GLY A 163 -9.10 24.70 -25.13
CA GLY A 163 -10.06 24.30 -26.17
C GLY A 163 -10.55 22.86 -26.03
N LEU A 164 -10.43 22.24 -24.85
CA LEU A 164 -10.72 20.82 -24.63
C LEU A 164 -12.18 20.44 -24.95
N TYR A 165 -13.08 21.41 -24.90
CA TYR A 165 -14.50 21.28 -25.23
C TYR A 165 -14.89 21.95 -26.56
N GLN A 166 -13.93 22.50 -27.31
CA GLN A 166 -14.18 23.05 -28.63
C GLN A 166 -14.18 21.93 -29.67
N SER A 167 -15.10 22.02 -30.65
CA SER A 167 -15.12 21.12 -31.79
C SER A 167 -13.87 21.35 -32.65
N TYR A 168 -13.36 20.29 -33.30
CA TYR A 168 -12.22 20.33 -34.23
C TYR A 168 -12.61 20.96 -35.59
N GLU A 169 -13.31 22.09 -35.60
CA GLU A 169 -13.54 22.88 -36.81
C GLU A 169 -12.36 23.80 -37.11
#